data_AF-A0A349Z319-F1
#
_entry.id   AF-A0A349Z319-F1
#
_cell.length_a   1.000
_cell.length_b   1.000
_cell.length_c   1.000
_cell.angle_alpha   90.00
_cell.angle_beta   90.00
_cell.angle_gamma   90.00
#
_symmetry.space_group_name_H-M   'P 1'
#
loop_
_entity.id
_entity.type
_entity.pdbx_description
1 polymer ?
#
loop_
_entity_poly.entity_id
_entity_poly.type
_entity_poly.pdbx_seq_one_letter_code
_entity_poly.pdbx_strand_id
1 'polypeptide(L)'
;MDVVGQRPLSYYRKQLVETELAFYDMYNALTDQKEFKIRCRIEKPSGSHIARKVCYPQYELTAIAYETQIAMIPKAQETRGIIEPLPTSSGVKVLVNNEKRAATEHLIKLLTENPELLEQYQALITDMKNFKQAKSELQQARSD
;
A
#
# COMPACT_ATOMS: atom_id res chain seq x y z
N MET A 1 -11.95 39.52 11.18
CA MET A 1 -10.75 38.96 10.55
C MET A 1 -10.84 37.46 10.71
N ASP A 2 -11.44 36.77 9.74
CA ASP A 2 -11.53 35.31 9.77
C ASP A 2 -10.33 34.74 9.05
N VAL A 3 -9.30 34.38 9.81
CA VAL A 3 -8.26 33.49 9.29
C VAL A 3 -8.90 32.11 9.21
N VAL A 4 -9.47 31.76 8.06
CA VAL A 4 -9.79 30.37 7.75
C VAL A 4 -8.45 29.64 7.70
N GLY A 5 -8.05 29.05 8.83
CA GLY A 5 -6.77 28.36 8.96
C GLY A 5 -6.69 27.21 7.97
N GLN A 6 -5.69 27.24 7.09
CA GLN A 6 -5.39 26.13 6.18
C GLN A 6 -5.12 24.87 7.01
N ARG A 7 -5.81 23.77 6.70
CA ARG A 7 -5.64 22.51 7.43
C ARG A 7 -4.20 21.98 7.23
N PRO A 8 -3.52 21.48 8.28
CA PRO A 8 -2.16 20.98 8.15
C PRO A 8 -2.10 19.70 7.31
N LEU A 9 -0.97 19.41 6.68
CA LEU A 9 -0.78 18.19 5.88
C LEU A 9 -1.08 16.90 6.66
N SER A 10 -0.84 16.90 7.98
CA SER A 10 -1.16 15.78 8.88
C SER A 10 -2.65 15.47 8.95
N TYR A 11 -3.52 16.49 8.81
CA TYR A 11 -4.97 16.31 8.75
C TYR A 11 -5.35 15.46 7.53
N TYR A 12 -4.91 15.87 6.33
CA TYR A 12 -5.20 15.15 5.09
C TYR A 12 -4.58 13.75 5.07
N ARG A 13 -3.40 13.59 5.67
CA ARG A 13 -2.76 12.27 5.82
C ARG A 13 -3.60 11.34 6.69
N LYS A 14 -4.10 11.82 7.83
CA LYS A 14 -4.93 11.03 8.73
C LYS A 14 -6.22 10.61 8.03
N GLN A 15 -6.90 11.55 7.39
CA GLN A 15 -8.13 11.29 6.62
C GLN A 15 -7.89 10.23 5.54
N LEU A 16 -6.83 10.38 4.74
CA LEU A 16 -6.48 9.39 3.72
C LEU A 16 -6.26 7.98 4.31
N VAL A 17 -5.54 7.86 5.42
CA VAL A 17 -5.28 6.57 6.06
C VAL A 17 -6.56 5.95 6.59
N GLU A 18 -7.47 6.74 7.18
CA GLU A 18 -8.76 6.24 7.67
C GLU A 18 -9.62 5.71 6.53
N THR A 19 -9.75 6.47 5.43
CA THR A 19 -10.51 6.07 4.24
C THR A 19 -9.88 4.86 3.53
N GLU A 20 -8.55 4.81 3.45
CA GLU A 20 -7.83 3.66 2.87
C GLU A 20 -8.11 2.37 3.66
N LEU A 21 -8.07 2.43 5.00
CA LEU A 21 -8.34 1.27 5.84
C LEU A 21 -9.79 0.81 5.76
N ALA A 22 -10.74 1.75 5.76
CA ALA A 22 -12.17 1.44 5.59
C ALA A 22 -12.44 0.74 4.24
N PHE A 23 -11.84 1.26 3.16
CA PHE A 23 -11.92 0.63 1.85
C PHE A 23 -11.34 -0.79 1.86
N TYR A 24 -10.16 -1.00 2.45
CA TYR A 24 -9.56 -2.34 2.52
C TYR A 24 -10.36 -3.32 3.36
N ASP A 25 -10.94 -2.88 4.48
CA ASP A 25 -11.78 -3.72 5.32
C ASP A 25 -13.03 -4.19 4.56
N MET A 26 -13.69 -3.27 3.83
CA MET A 26 -14.84 -3.60 3.00
C MET A 26 -14.47 -4.52 1.83
N TYR A 27 -13.40 -4.19 1.10
CA TYR A 27 -12.89 -5.01 0.00
C TYR A 27 -12.54 -6.43 0.48
N ASN A 28 -11.89 -6.55 1.63
CA ASN A 28 -11.50 -7.84 2.22
C ASN A 28 -12.69 -8.68 2.69
N ALA A 29 -13.77 -8.04 3.12
CA ALA A 29 -15.01 -8.70 3.50
C ALA A 29 -15.74 -9.28 2.27
N LEU A 30 -15.68 -8.59 1.13
CA LEU A 30 -16.29 -8.99 -0.14
C LEU A 30 -15.41 -9.94 -0.97
N THR A 31 -14.13 -10.05 -0.63
CA THR A 31 -13.17 -10.89 -1.38
C THR A 31 -13.10 -12.30 -0.80
N ASP A 32 -13.43 -13.30 -1.61
CA ASP A 32 -13.25 -14.72 -1.24
C ASP A 32 -11.83 -15.23 -1.51
N GLN A 33 -11.14 -14.64 -2.51
CA GLN A 33 -9.78 -15.02 -2.91
C GLN A 33 -8.76 -14.54 -1.89
N LYS A 34 -8.18 -15.46 -1.12
CA LYS A 34 -7.27 -15.14 -0.01
C LYS A 34 -6.04 -14.37 -0.47
N GLU A 35 -5.55 -14.66 -1.67
CA GLU A 35 -4.38 -14.06 -2.31
C GLU A 35 -4.56 -12.57 -2.59
N PHE A 36 -5.80 -12.13 -2.80
CA PHE A 36 -6.11 -10.74 -3.11
C PHE A 36 -6.41 -9.90 -1.86
N LYS A 37 -6.59 -10.52 -0.69
CA LYS A 37 -6.85 -9.78 0.55
C LYS A 37 -5.68 -8.88 0.90
N ILE A 38 -6.00 -7.67 1.35
CA ILE A 38 -5.05 -6.69 1.82
C ILE A 38 -4.74 -6.92 3.29
N ARG A 39 -3.46 -6.99 3.64
CA ARG A 39 -2.95 -7.15 4.99
C ARG A 39 -2.12 -5.94 5.37
N CYS A 40 -2.50 -5.27 6.44
CA CYS A 40 -1.75 -4.15 6.97
C CYS A 40 -0.92 -4.58 8.18
N ARG A 41 0.34 -4.15 8.23
CA ARG A 41 1.27 -4.41 9.35
C ARG A 41 2.04 -3.15 9.69
N ILE A 42 2.54 -3.09 10.93
CA ILE A 42 3.42 -2.01 11.37
C ILE A 42 4.85 -2.39 11.03
N GLU A 43 5.51 -1.56 10.22
CA GLU A 43 6.90 -1.77 9.81
C GLU A 43 7.78 -0.60 10.29
N LYS A 44 9.04 -0.94 10.60
CA LYS A 44 10.10 0.03 10.85
C LYS A 44 11.13 -0.12 9.73
N PRO A 45 11.32 0.91 8.86
CA PRO A 45 12.40 0.88 7.88
C PRO A 45 13.75 0.68 8.57
N SER A 46 14.66 -0.05 7.92
CA SER A 46 16.02 -0.22 8.45
C SER A 46 16.66 1.15 8.71
N GLY A 47 17.28 1.32 9.88
CA GLY A 47 17.87 2.59 10.31
C GLY A 47 16.88 3.66 10.78
N SER A 48 15.58 3.38 10.86
CA SER A 48 14.57 4.31 11.36
C SER A 48 13.84 3.77 12.60
N HIS A 49 13.72 4.61 13.63
CA HIS A 49 12.87 4.32 14.80
C HIS A 49 11.40 4.67 14.56
N ILE A 50 11.06 5.29 13.42
CA ILE A 50 9.71 5.72 13.09
C ILE A 50 8.96 4.54 12.48
N ALA A 51 8.00 4.00 13.24
CA ALA A 51 7.09 2.98 12.77
C ALA A 51 6.05 3.57 11.82
N ARG A 52 5.69 2.83 10.78
CA ARG A 52 4.62 3.17 9.83
C ARG A 52 3.73 1.97 9.58
N LYS A 53 2.42 2.18 9.47
CA LYS A 53 1.49 1.16 8.97
C LYS A 53 1.66 1.06 7.46
N VAL A 54 1.88 -0.16 6.95
CA VAL A 54 2.01 -0.44 5.52
C VAL A 54 1.08 -1.59 5.19
N CYS A 55 0.38 -1.48 4.07
CA CYS A 55 -0.58 -2.48 3.60
C CYS A 55 -0.06 -3.14 2.32
N TYR A 56 -0.18 -4.46 2.26
CA TYR A 56 0.24 -5.28 1.14
C TYR A 56 -0.86 -6.26 0.77
N PRO A 57 -1.08 -6.54 -0.52
CA PRO A 57 -1.88 -7.70 -0.90
C PRO A 57 -1.18 -8.99 -0.48
N GLN A 58 -1.95 -10.02 -0.16
CA GLN A 58 -1.44 -11.30 0.34
C GLN A 58 -0.50 -11.97 -0.67
N TYR A 59 -0.76 -11.87 -1.97
CA TYR A 59 0.14 -12.41 -3.01
C TYR A 59 1.55 -11.81 -2.93
N GLU A 60 1.68 -10.52 -2.60
CA GLU A 60 2.98 -9.85 -2.47
C GLU A 60 3.70 -10.32 -1.21
N LEU A 61 2.98 -10.51 -0.10
CA LEU A 61 3.52 -11.10 1.11
C LEU A 61 4.01 -12.53 0.90
N THR A 62 3.24 -13.34 0.16
CA THR A 62 3.62 -14.71 -0.19
C THR A 62 4.89 -14.73 -1.04
N ALA A 63 4.99 -13.86 -2.05
CA ALA A 63 6.17 -13.79 -2.89
C ALA A 63 7.40 -13.27 -2.11
N ILE A 64 7.25 -12.29 -1.21
CA ILE A 64 8.34 -11.88 -0.30
C ILE A 64 8.79 -13.05 0.58
N ALA A 65 7.86 -13.83 1.14
CA ALA A 65 8.19 -14.98 1.98
C ALA A 65 8.92 -16.07 1.18
N TYR A 66 8.46 -16.35 -0.03
CA TYR A 66 9.10 -17.33 -0.92
C TYR A 66 10.52 -16.92 -1.31
N GLU A 67 10.72 -15.68 -1.75
CA GLU A 67 12.05 -15.16 -2.09
C GLU A 67 12.97 -15.14 -0.86
N THR A 68 12.42 -14.87 0.33
CA THR A 68 13.18 -14.92 1.59
C THR A 68 13.66 -16.34 1.88
N GLN A 69 12.81 -17.36 1.67
CA GLN A 69 13.19 -18.75 1.84
C GLN A 69 14.29 -19.16 0.86
N ILE A 70 14.20 -18.75 -0.41
CA ILE A 70 15.24 -19.01 -1.42
C ILE A 70 16.57 -18.39 -0.99
N ALA A 71 16.57 -17.14 -0.52
CA ALA A 71 17.77 -16.45 -0.06
C ALA A 71 18.44 -17.12 1.15
N MET A 72 17.69 -17.93 1.92
CA MET A 72 18.19 -18.69 3.07
C MET A 72 18.74 -20.09 2.70
N ILE A 73 18.62 -20.54 1.44
CA ILE A 73 19.16 -21.84 1.00
C ILE A 73 20.70 -21.72 0.87
N PRO A 74 21.51 -22.57 1.55
CA PRO A 74 22.97 -22.45 1.55
C PRO A 74 23.60 -22.45 0.14
N LYS A 75 23.11 -23.29 -0.77
CA LYS A 75 23.58 -23.30 -2.18
C LYS A 75 23.27 -22.02 -2.95
N ALA A 76 22.15 -21.35 -2.64
CA ALA A 76 21.81 -20.06 -3.25
C ALA A 76 22.76 -18.95 -2.75
N GLN A 77 23.20 -19.03 -1.49
CA GLN A 77 24.21 -18.12 -0.92
C GLN A 77 25.60 -18.35 -1.54
N GLU A 78 25.99 -19.60 -1.79
CA GLU A 78 27.28 -19.94 -2.44
C GLU A 78 27.33 -19.50 -3.91
N THR A 79 26.23 -19.64 -4.65
CA THR A 79 26.19 -19.34 -6.10
C THR A 79 26.18 -17.83 -6.38
N ARG A 80 25.68 -17.01 -5.44
CA ARG A 80 25.52 -15.55 -5.63
C ARG A 80 26.68 -14.71 -5.10
N GLY A 81 27.67 -15.31 -4.44
CA GLY A 81 28.94 -14.67 -4.06
C GLY A 81 28.86 -13.47 -3.10
N ILE A 82 27.66 -13.07 -2.70
CA ILE A 82 27.32 -11.95 -1.82
C ILE A 82 26.06 -12.39 -1.07
N ILE A 83 25.98 -12.12 0.25
CA ILE A 83 24.70 -12.20 0.96
C ILE A 83 23.82 -11.10 0.34
N GLU A 84 23.01 -11.45 -0.66
CA GLU A 84 22.06 -10.50 -1.22
C GLU A 84 21.12 -10.03 -0.11
N PRO A 85 20.84 -8.73 -0.01
CA PRO A 85 19.89 -8.23 0.96
C PRO A 85 18.53 -8.90 0.73
N LEU A 86 17.87 -9.28 1.83
CA LEU A 86 16.57 -9.95 1.78
C LEU A 86 15.60 -9.19 0.87
N PRO A 87 14.77 -9.91 0.11
CA PRO A 87 13.85 -9.32 -0.86
C PRO A 87 12.94 -8.31 -0.16
N THR A 88 12.95 -7.09 -0.68
CA THR A 88 12.03 -6.03 -0.26
C THR A 88 10.77 -6.08 -1.12
N SER A 89 9.70 -5.45 -0.64
CA SER A 89 8.46 -5.33 -1.42
C SER A 89 8.71 -4.73 -2.81
N SER A 90 9.65 -3.79 -2.95
CA SER A 90 10.08 -3.25 -4.25
C SER A 90 10.71 -4.28 -5.20
N GLY A 91 11.49 -5.24 -4.69
CA GLY A 91 12.13 -6.27 -5.50
C GLY A 91 11.15 -7.32 -6.03
N VAL A 92 10.06 -7.55 -5.29
CA VAL A 92 9.07 -8.58 -5.62
C VAL A 92 8.00 -8.10 -6.61
N LYS A 93 7.86 -6.78 -6.82
CA LYS A 93 6.84 -6.19 -7.71
C LYS A 93 6.85 -6.74 -9.13
N VAL A 94 8.03 -7.09 -9.67
CA VAL A 94 8.14 -7.65 -11.02
C VAL A 94 7.64 -9.10 -11.08
N LEU A 95 7.81 -9.85 -9.99
CA LEU A 95 7.44 -11.25 -9.89
C LEU A 95 5.92 -11.43 -9.82
N VAL A 96 5.22 -10.48 -9.20
CA VAL A 96 3.77 -10.56 -8.92
C VAL A 96 2.88 -9.83 -9.94
N ASN A 97 3.38 -9.60 -11.16
CA ASN A 97 2.65 -8.82 -12.16
C ASN A 97 1.34 -9.49 -12.62
N ASN A 98 1.33 -10.82 -12.73
CA ASN A 98 0.15 -11.57 -13.15
C ASN A 98 -0.93 -11.53 -12.06
N GLU A 99 -0.53 -11.71 -10.81
CA GLU A 99 -1.36 -11.65 -9.61
C GLU A 99 -1.93 -10.24 -9.45
N LYS A 100 -1.12 -9.21 -9.68
CA LYS A 100 -1.58 -7.83 -9.69
C LYS A 100 -2.66 -7.58 -10.76
N ARG A 101 -2.48 -8.11 -11.98
CA ARG A 101 -3.50 -8.00 -13.04
C ARG A 101 -4.80 -8.68 -12.63
N ALA A 102 -4.72 -9.92 -12.13
CA ALA A 102 -5.88 -10.68 -11.68
C ALA A 102 -6.60 -10.00 -10.51
N ALA A 103 -5.86 -9.46 -9.54
CA ALA A 103 -6.42 -8.70 -8.42
C ALA A 103 -7.10 -7.40 -8.89
N THR A 104 -6.58 -6.76 -9.94
CA THR A 104 -7.20 -5.56 -10.53
C THR A 104 -8.52 -5.89 -11.22
N GLU A 105 -8.56 -6.96 -12.01
CA GLU A 105 -9.78 -7.45 -12.66
C GLU A 105 -10.85 -7.84 -11.61
N HIS A 106 -10.41 -8.52 -10.54
CA HIS A 106 -11.27 -8.86 -9.41
C HIS A 106 -11.84 -7.63 -8.69
N LEU A 107 -11.01 -6.62 -8.43
CA LEU A 107 -11.46 -5.36 -7.83
C LEU A 107 -12.49 -4.66 -8.73
N ILE A 108 -12.24 -4.56 -10.04
CA ILE A 108 -13.17 -3.92 -10.98
C ILE A 108 -14.53 -4.62 -10.97
N LYS A 109 -14.52 -5.96 -10.94
CA LYS A 109 -15.75 -6.76 -10.82
C LYS A 109 -16.51 -6.41 -9.53
N LEU A 110 -15.83 -6.43 -8.38
CA LEU A 110 -16.46 -6.08 -7.10
C LEU A 110 -16.99 -4.65 -7.06
N LEU A 111 -16.26 -3.68 -7.63
CA LEU A 111 -16.72 -2.29 -7.72
C LEU A 111 -17.98 -2.14 -8.60
N THR A 112 -18.11 -2.98 -9.63
CA THR A 112 -19.29 -2.98 -10.51
C THR A 112 -20.51 -3.62 -9.83
N GLU A 113 -20.28 -4.67 -9.04
CA GLU A 113 -21.33 -5.45 -8.39
C GLU A 113 -21.77 -4.86 -7.04
N ASN A 114 -20.94 -4.02 -6.41
CA ASN A 114 -21.19 -3.49 -5.07
C ASN A 114 -21.11 -1.95 -5.04
N PRO A 115 -22.25 -1.23 -5.16
CA PRO A 115 -22.27 0.24 -5.19
C PRO A 115 -21.66 0.91 -3.95
N GLU A 116 -21.80 0.30 -2.77
CA GLU A 116 -21.22 0.82 -1.53
C GLU A 116 -19.68 0.73 -1.55
N LEU A 117 -19.12 -0.33 -2.14
CA LEU A 117 -17.67 -0.44 -2.32
C LEU A 117 -17.16 0.59 -3.33
N LEU A 118 -17.94 0.86 -4.37
CA LEU A 118 -17.63 1.90 -5.34
C LEU A 118 -17.61 3.29 -4.71
N GLU A 119 -18.56 3.60 -3.84
CA GLU A 119 -18.60 4.86 -3.09
C GLU A 119 -17.36 5.01 -2.20
N GLN A 120 -17.00 3.98 -1.44
CA GLN A 120 -15.78 3.96 -0.62
C GLN A 120 -14.51 4.16 -1.47
N TYR A 121 -14.45 3.53 -2.64
CA TYR A 121 -13.32 3.71 -3.57
C TYR A 121 -13.24 5.14 -4.11
N GLN A 122 -14.36 5.78 -4.42
CA GLN A 122 -14.41 7.18 -4.85
C GLN A 122 -14.00 8.14 -3.74
N ALA A 123 -14.40 7.87 -2.49
CA ALA A 123 -13.95 8.62 -1.31
C ALA A 123 -12.42 8.52 -1.16
N LEU A 124 -11.87 7.31 -1.28
CA LEU A 124 -10.42 7.08 -1.23
C LEU A 124 -9.68 7.88 -2.32
N ILE A 125 -10.14 7.83 -3.57
CA ILE A 125 -9.54 8.61 -4.66
C ILE A 125 -9.59 10.12 -4.36
N THR A 126 -10.68 10.60 -3.78
CA THR A 126 -10.86 12.00 -3.43
C THR A 126 -9.85 12.42 -2.36
N ASP A 127 -9.70 11.63 -1.29
CA ASP A 127 -8.73 11.92 -0.24
C ASP A 127 -7.27 11.83 -0.74
N MET A 128 -6.98 10.91 -1.68
CA MET A 128 -5.67 10.85 -2.34
C MET A 128 -5.37 12.13 -3.11
N LYS A 129 -6.36 12.68 -3.84
CA LYS A 129 -6.22 13.95 -4.57
C LYS A 129 -5.98 15.11 -3.61
N ASN A 130 -6.79 15.20 -2.55
CA ASN A 130 -6.68 16.25 -1.53
C ASN A 130 -5.30 16.23 -0.86
N PHE A 131 -4.82 15.05 -0.45
CA PHE A 131 -3.49 14.91 0.14
C PHE A 131 -2.37 15.29 -0.83
N LYS A 132 -2.47 14.88 -2.10
CA LYS A 132 -1.48 15.23 -3.13
C LYS A 132 -1.43 16.74 -3.36
N GLN A 133 -2.59 17.39 -3.44
CA GLN A 133 -2.68 18.84 -3.61
C GLN A 133 -2.07 19.57 -2.40
N ALA A 134 -2.51 19.23 -1.18
CA ALA A 134 -1.98 19.85 0.05
C ALA A 134 -0.46 19.67 0.19
N LYS A 135 0.07 18.51 -0.24
CA LYS A 135 1.51 18.26 -0.27
C LYS A 135 2.23 19.17 -1.27
N SER A 136 1.66 19.36 -2.47
CA SER A 136 2.22 20.21 -3.51
C SER A 136 2.25 21.69 -3.08
N GLU A 137 1.14 22.19 -2.52
CA GLU A 137 1.04 23.55 -1.99
C GLU A 137 2.09 23.82 -0.91
N LEU A 138 2.27 22.87 0.02
CA LEU A 138 3.27 22.97 1.07
C LEU A 138 4.71 22.91 0.54
N GLN A 139 4.95 22.22 -0.57
CA GLN A 139 6.26 22.21 -1.22
C GLN A 139 6.56 23.55 -1.91
N GLN A 140 5.56 24.12 -2.60
CA GLN A 140 5.66 25.43 -3.24
C GLN A 140 5.91 26.54 -2.21
N ALA A 141 5.14 26.58 -1.13
CA ALA A 141 5.31 27.54 -0.04
C ALA A 141 6.64 27.42 0.75
N ARG A 142 7.41 26.34 0.54
CA ARG A 142 8.76 26.18 1.11
C ARG A 142 9.87 26.56 0.14
N SER A 143 9.52 26.80 -1.12
CA SER A 143 10.44 27.14 -2.21
C SER A 143 10.42 28.64 -2.53
N ASP A 144 9.40 29.35 -2.04
CA ASP A 144 9.25 30.82 -2.02
C ASP A 144 9.76 31.41 -0.69
#